data_AF-T0GPJ2-F1
#
_entry.id   AF-T0GPJ2-F1
#
_cell.length_a   1.000
_cell.length_b   1.000
_cell.length_c   1.000
_cell.angle_alpha   90.00
_cell.angle_beta   90.00
_cell.angle_gamma   90.00
#
_symmetry.space_group_name_H-M   'P 1'
#
loop_
_entity.id
_entity.type
_entity.pdbx_description
1 polymer ?
#
loop_
_entity_poly.entity_id
_entity_poly.type
_entity_poly.pdbx_seq_one_letter_code
_entity_poly.pdbx_strand_id
1 'polypeptide(L)'
;MLARFRWKLAPALLIVGIGDWLFYQRHLHGGYLGLFALAVLLALLAGRPVLRRDRRAWAALSAAALFALALIYDASLLAWLLFWTAAGVAALIPATARFDDGWRWFQRLVWLGLRAPFGPLIDLKRLLKLRAAGRAGRWSLHAALGTLTLPVAGSAVILTLFSAANPLIERFFSSLLLPDLSPELMGRLAFWALLFAMIWGLLRPRLARVLLPGFSGGGDWALPGVSVASVTLSLILFNLIFALQNLMDAAWLWGWAPMPRGMTMADYAHRGAYPLIATALLAALFVLVTLRPGSETARTGSIRRLVMLWIGQNIFLVASSMLRTADYIDAYSMTRLRIAALVWMALVGFGLASICWRLLRERSAAWLVNVNLAAAGLVLAVICFIDLGAVAAQWNVRHAREVGGRGVALDLCYLGGLGDSALLPLLSLERRPGLQPEFRERVQAVRLRLHDRLEAELDRRWTWVGQRRLDQARAMLSGAAPAALTLGQRDCAGRPVRPRPTLPALTGERGK
;
A
#
# COMPACT_ATOMS: atom_id res chain seq x y z
N MET A 1 29.22 13.40 -22.67
CA MET A 1 28.61 13.17 -21.33
C MET A 1 27.70 14.31 -20.87
N LEU A 2 28.07 15.59 -21.09
CA LEU A 2 27.25 16.77 -20.72
C LEU A 2 25.90 16.86 -21.45
N ALA A 3 25.83 16.62 -22.77
CA ALA A 3 24.57 16.67 -23.52
C ALA A 3 23.53 15.65 -22.99
N ARG A 4 23.98 14.43 -22.68
CA ARG A 4 23.16 13.38 -22.04
C ARG A 4 22.81 13.67 -20.57
N PHE A 5 23.47 14.63 -19.93
CA PHE A 5 23.11 15.12 -18.59
C PHE A 5 22.02 16.19 -18.69
N ARG A 6 22.21 17.20 -19.55
CA ARG A 6 21.25 18.28 -19.79
C ARG A 6 19.92 17.77 -20.34
N TRP A 7 19.95 16.79 -21.26
CA TRP A 7 18.74 16.17 -21.81
C TRP A 7 17.86 15.45 -20.77
N LYS A 8 18.45 14.97 -19.66
CA LYS A 8 17.70 14.30 -18.58
C LYS A 8 17.22 15.27 -17.50
N LEU A 9 17.81 16.47 -17.44
CA LEU A 9 17.41 17.51 -16.49
C LEU A 9 16.08 18.15 -16.88
N ALA A 10 15.88 18.42 -18.18
CA ALA A 10 14.64 18.99 -18.69
C ALA A 10 13.38 18.17 -18.30
N PRO A 11 13.28 16.85 -18.56
CA PRO A 11 12.11 16.08 -18.16
C PRO A 11 11.96 15.96 -16.64
N ALA A 12 13.05 15.95 -15.87
CA ALA A 12 12.97 15.92 -14.41
C ALA A 12 12.38 17.21 -13.83
N LEU A 13 12.84 18.37 -14.30
CA LEU A 13 12.32 19.68 -13.89
C LEU A 13 10.88 19.89 -14.36
N LEU A 14 10.55 19.43 -15.58
CA LEU A 14 9.18 19.48 -16.09
C LEU A 14 8.21 18.72 -15.17
N ILE A 15 8.56 17.51 -14.74
CA ILE A 15 7.71 16.73 -13.84
C ILE A 15 7.57 17.39 -12.46
N VAL A 16 8.64 18.01 -11.94
CA VAL A 16 8.56 18.78 -10.69
C VAL A 16 7.60 19.96 -10.86
N GLY A 17 7.69 20.70 -11.97
CA GLY A 17 6.78 21.80 -12.28
C GLY A 17 5.32 21.35 -12.44
N ILE A 18 5.07 20.22 -13.11
CA ILE A 18 3.73 19.63 -13.23
C ILE A 18 3.20 19.23 -11.84
N GLY A 19 4.02 18.58 -11.00
CA GLY A 19 3.64 18.18 -9.66
C GLY A 19 3.31 19.38 -8.77
N ASP A 20 4.13 20.43 -8.85
CA ASP A 20 3.90 21.69 -8.15
C ASP A 20 2.58 22.35 -8.55
N TRP A 21 2.34 22.47 -9.85
CA TRP A 21 1.11 23.05 -10.38
C TRP A 21 -0.13 22.26 -9.96
N LEU A 22 -0.07 20.92 -10.01
CA LEU A 22 -1.19 20.06 -9.71
C LEU A 22 -1.53 20.04 -8.21
N PHE A 23 -0.55 19.78 -7.35
CA PHE A 23 -0.78 19.49 -5.93
C PHE A 23 -0.73 20.73 -5.04
N TYR A 24 0.16 21.69 -5.33
CA TYR A 24 0.33 22.89 -4.51
C TYR A 24 -0.47 24.08 -5.03
N GLN A 25 -0.49 24.34 -6.35
CA GLN A 25 -1.18 25.52 -6.88
C GLN A 25 -2.68 25.28 -7.11
N ARG A 26 -3.04 24.09 -7.63
CA ARG A 26 -4.43 23.74 -7.95
C ARG A 26 -5.10 22.85 -6.89
N HIS A 27 -4.34 22.30 -5.95
CA HIS A 27 -4.84 21.37 -4.92
C HIS A 27 -5.64 20.18 -5.48
N LEU A 28 -5.23 19.67 -6.64
CA LEU A 28 -5.87 18.56 -7.33
C LEU A 28 -5.24 17.22 -6.93
N HIS A 29 -6.07 16.29 -6.46
CA HIS A 29 -5.68 14.99 -5.91
C HIS A 29 -6.59 13.89 -6.48
N GLY A 30 -6.42 12.64 -6.03
CA GLY A 30 -7.21 11.54 -6.57
C GLY A 30 -6.70 11.10 -7.95
N GLY A 31 -7.57 10.99 -8.93
CA GLY A 31 -7.29 10.56 -10.30
C GLY A 31 -6.24 11.41 -11.03
N TYR A 32 -6.05 12.66 -10.62
CA TYR A 32 -4.95 13.50 -11.08
C TYR A 32 -3.56 12.91 -10.75
N LEU A 33 -3.43 12.09 -9.70
CA LEU A 33 -2.20 11.31 -9.43
C LEU A 33 -1.88 10.33 -10.55
N GLY A 34 -2.91 9.75 -11.18
CA GLY A 34 -2.74 8.85 -12.31
C GLY A 34 -2.33 9.58 -13.60
N LEU A 35 -2.88 10.77 -13.85
CA LEU A 35 -2.42 11.65 -14.94
C LEU A 35 -0.96 12.08 -14.73
N PHE A 36 -0.60 12.43 -13.49
CA PHE A 36 0.77 12.70 -13.11
C PHE A 36 1.68 11.49 -13.32
N ALA A 37 1.24 10.30 -12.92
CA ALA A 37 1.97 9.04 -13.14
C ALA A 37 2.19 8.75 -14.64
N LEU A 38 1.21 9.02 -15.50
CA LEU A 38 1.37 8.92 -16.95
C LEU A 38 2.42 9.93 -17.48
N ALA A 39 2.40 11.17 -16.98
CA ALA A 39 3.44 12.16 -17.31
C ALA A 39 4.84 11.68 -16.91
N VAL A 40 4.98 11.05 -15.74
CA VAL A 40 6.23 10.42 -15.29
C VAL A 40 6.71 9.33 -16.26
N LEU A 41 5.81 8.48 -16.77
CA LEU A 41 6.16 7.45 -17.75
C LEU A 41 6.61 8.06 -19.09
N LEU A 42 5.93 9.11 -19.56
CA LEU A 42 6.33 9.85 -20.76
C LEU A 42 7.71 10.48 -20.58
N ALA A 43 7.97 11.09 -19.43
CA ALA A 43 9.28 11.65 -19.08
C ALA A 43 10.37 10.55 -19.04
N LEU A 44 10.05 9.36 -18.51
CA LEU A 44 10.96 8.21 -18.50
C LEU A 44 11.28 7.73 -19.93
N LEU A 45 10.27 7.59 -20.79
CA LEU A 45 10.42 7.20 -22.20
C LEU A 45 11.18 8.24 -23.05
N ALA A 46 11.01 9.53 -22.75
CA ALA A 46 11.73 10.63 -23.42
C ALA A 46 13.18 10.75 -22.94
N GLY A 47 13.42 10.63 -21.63
CA GLY A 47 14.74 10.76 -21.03
C GLY A 47 15.64 9.53 -21.23
N ARG A 48 15.08 8.38 -21.64
CA ARG A 48 15.82 7.13 -21.84
C ARG A 48 15.38 6.36 -23.10
N PRO A 49 15.94 6.69 -24.27
CA PRO A 49 15.56 6.04 -25.53
C PRO A 49 15.88 4.54 -25.59
N VAL A 50 16.75 4.04 -24.70
CA VAL A 50 17.06 2.60 -24.57
C VAL A 50 15.80 1.79 -24.23
N LEU A 51 14.84 2.34 -23.47
CA LEU A 51 13.61 1.61 -23.13
C LEU A 51 12.76 1.31 -24.38
N ARG A 52 12.80 2.17 -25.40
CA ARG A 52 12.00 1.99 -26.63
C ARG A 52 12.42 0.76 -27.43
N ARG A 53 13.66 0.26 -27.23
CA ARG A 53 14.24 -0.87 -27.97
C ARG A 53 14.15 -2.20 -27.24
N ASP A 54 13.87 -2.21 -25.92
CA ASP A 54 13.80 -3.45 -25.13
C ASP A 54 12.34 -3.87 -24.91
N ARG A 55 11.93 -5.03 -25.47
CA ARG A 55 10.57 -5.57 -25.33
C ARG A 55 10.19 -5.83 -23.87
N ARG A 56 11.16 -6.16 -23.01
CA ARG A 56 10.92 -6.42 -21.57
C ARG A 56 10.65 -5.13 -20.82
N ALA A 57 11.28 -4.03 -21.24
CA ALA A 57 10.98 -2.71 -20.71
C ALA A 57 9.55 -2.29 -21.08
N TRP A 58 9.09 -2.62 -22.29
CA TRP A 58 7.69 -2.41 -22.67
C TRP A 58 6.70 -3.16 -21.78
N ALA A 59 6.95 -4.44 -21.45
CA ALA A 59 6.08 -5.17 -20.52
C ALA A 59 5.98 -4.48 -19.14
N ALA A 60 7.11 -4.04 -18.58
CA ALA A 60 7.13 -3.31 -17.31
C ALA A 60 6.50 -1.91 -17.41
N LEU A 61 6.68 -1.20 -18.53
CA LEU A 61 6.03 0.08 -18.80
C LEU A 61 4.52 -0.06 -18.97
N SER A 62 4.05 -1.12 -19.63
CA SER A 62 2.63 -1.44 -19.76
C SER A 62 2.00 -1.74 -18.40
N ALA A 63 2.70 -2.49 -17.53
CA ALA A 63 2.27 -2.69 -16.15
C ALA A 63 2.22 -1.36 -15.38
N ALA A 64 3.23 -0.50 -15.51
CA ALA A 64 3.22 0.82 -14.88
C ALA A 64 2.08 1.69 -15.42
N ALA A 65 1.80 1.66 -16.73
CA ALA A 65 0.69 2.37 -17.34
C ALA A 65 -0.66 1.85 -16.83
N LEU A 66 -0.82 0.54 -16.66
CA LEU A 66 -1.99 -0.06 -16.05
C LEU A 66 -2.22 0.48 -14.62
N PHE A 67 -1.17 0.59 -13.80
CA PHE A 67 -1.29 1.14 -12.46
C PHE A 67 -1.50 2.66 -12.43
N ALA A 68 -0.98 3.39 -13.43
CA ALA A 68 -1.33 4.79 -13.63
C ALA A 68 -2.82 4.96 -13.98
N LEU A 69 -3.36 4.09 -14.84
CA LEU A 69 -4.80 4.02 -15.12
C LEU A 69 -5.61 3.61 -13.89
N ALA A 70 -5.10 2.68 -13.07
CA ALA A 70 -5.73 2.33 -11.81
C ALA A 70 -5.82 3.52 -10.86
N LEU A 71 -4.79 4.38 -10.79
CA LEU A 71 -4.85 5.62 -10.02
C LEU A 71 -5.90 6.61 -10.56
N ILE A 72 -6.10 6.68 -11.88
CA ILE A 72 -7.19 7.47 -12.50
C ILE A 72 -8.56 6.87 -12.13
N TYR A 73 -8.65 5.54 -12.15
CA TYR A 73 -9.85 4.79 -11.83
C TYR A 73 -10.28 5.02 -10.37
N ASP A 74 -9.40 4.68 -9.44
CA ASP A 74 -9.55 4.93 -8.01
C ASP A 74 -8.17 5.10 -7.34
N ALA A 75 -7.92 6.29 -6.80
CA ALA A 75 -6.61 6.67 -6.31
C ALA A 75 -6.31 6.00 -4.96
N SER A 76 -5.54 4.92 -5.00
CA SER A 76 -5.16 4.14 -3.82
C SER A 76 -3.65 4.08 -3.59
N LEU A 77 -3.25 3.93 -2.33
CA LEU A 77 -1.85 3.69 -1.97
C LEU A 77 -1.30 2.42 -2.63
N LEU A 78 -2.14 1.40 -2.80
CA LEU A 78 -1.76 0.16 -3.47
C LEU A 78 -1.35 0.42 -4.93
N ALA A 79 -2.22 1.08 -5.71
CA ALA A 79 -1.92 1.42 -7.10
C ALA A 79 -0.68 2.31 -7.22
N TRP A 80 -0.48 3.25 -6.27
CA TRP A 80 0.71 4.09 -6.20
C TRP A 80 1.99 3.27 -6.01
N LEU A 81 2.01 2.33 -5.05
CA LEU A 81 3.17 1.48 -4.81
C LEU A 81 3.46 0.55 -5.99
N LEU A 82 2.42 -0.04 -6.60
CA LEU A 82 2.56 -0.89 -7.78
C LEU A 82 3.06 -0.11 -9.01
N PHE A 83 2.62 1.14 -9.17
CA PHE A 83 3.13 2.04 -10.21
C PHE A 83 4.65 2.27 -10.05
N TRP A 84 5.10 2.69 -8.87
CA TRP A 84 6.53 2.99 -8.66
C TRP A 84 7.42 1.75 -8.74
N THR A 85 6.93 0.61 -8.29
CA THR A 85 7.66 -0.66 -8.46
C THR A 85 7.78 -1.04 -9.93
N ALA A 86 6.69 -0.99 -10.71
CA ALA A 86 6.71 -1.27 -12.15
C ALA A 86 7.59 -0.28 -12.93
N ALA A 87 7.50 1.02 -12.62
CA ALA A 87 8.35 2.06 -13.22
C ALA A 87 9.84 1.87 -12.87
N GLY A 88 10.13 1.47 -11.62
CA GLY A 88 11.48 1.11 -11.17
C GLY A 88 12.04 -0.11 -11.91
N VAL A 89 11.22 -1.16 -12.10
CA VAL A 89 11.58 -2.34 -12.91
C VAL A 89 11.85 -1.93 -14.36
N ALA A 90 10.96 -1.13 -14.96
CA ALA A 90 11.14 -0.63 -16.33
C ALA A 90 12.43 0.17 -16.50
N ALA A 91 12.81 0.97 -15.50
CA ALA A 91 14.07 1.70 -15.51
C ALA A 91 15.29 0.76 -15.40
N LEU A 92 15.23 -0.27 -14.58
CA LEU A 92 16.37 -1.14 -14.31
C LEU A 92 16.57 -2.26 -15.35
N ILE A 93 15.49 -2.77 -15.96
CA ILE A 93 15.53 -3.97 -16.79
C ILE A 93 16.48 -3.90 -18.00
N PRO A 94 16.63 -2.77 -18.73
CA PRO A 94 17.56 -2.71 -19.85
C PRO A 94 19.03 -2.77 -19.43
N ALA A 95 19.32 -2.53 -18.15
CA ALA A 95 20.67 -2.64 -17.58
C ALA A 95 20.96 -4.07 -17.05
N THR A 96 20.03 -5.01 -17.21
CA THR A 96 20.16 -6.40 -16.79
C THR A 96 20.18 -7.35 -17.99
N ALA A 97 21.02 -8.39 -17.93
CA ALA A 97 21.13 -9.37 -19.02
C ALA A 97 19.85 -10.22 -19.14
N ARG A 98 19.31 -10.72 -18.01
CA ARG A 98 18.10 -11.55 -17.95
C ARG A 98 17.27 -11.19 -16.72
N PHE A 99 15.96 -11.45 -16.79
CA PHE A 99 15.10 -11.45 -15.62
C PHE A 99 15.41 -12.72 -14.81
N ASP A 100 15.96 -12.58 -13.62
CA ASP A 100 16.43 -13.69 -12.79
C ASP A 100 15.43 -14.04 -11.68
N ASP A 101 15.69 -13.62 -10.45
CA ASP A 101 14.94 -14.00 -9.25
C ASP A 101 14.28 -12.76 -8.67
N GLY A 102 13.01 -12.87 -8.31
CA GLY A 102 12.26 -11.84 -7.61
C GLY A 102 12.94 -11.31 -6.36
N TRP A 103 13.69 -12.13 -5.62
CA TRP A 103 14.48 -11.67 -4.47
C TRP A 103 15.56 -10.66 -4.87
N ARG A 104 16.27 -10.92 -5.98
CA ARG A 104 17.28 -10.01 -6.51
C ARG A 104 16.63 -8.72 -7.03
N TRP A 105 15.45 -8.83 -7.63
CA TRP A 105 14.67 -7.65 -8.04
C TRP A 105 14.22 -6.80 -6.85
N PHE A 106 13.75 -7.42 -5.77
CA PHE A 106 13.44 -6.72 -4.53
C PHE A 106 14.65 -5.92 -4.03
N GLN A 107 15.83 -6.56 -3.93
CA GLN A 107 17.07 -5.87 -3.54
C GLN A 107 17.42 -4.70 -4.48
N ARG A 108 17.31 -4.89 -5.80
CA ARG A 108 17.59 -3.84 -6.79
C ARG A 108 16.65 -2.64 -6.63
N LEU A 109 15.37 -2.87 -6.36
CA LEU A 109 14.37 -1.82 -6.12
C LEU A 109 14.62 -1.08 -4.81
N VAL A 110 14.95 -1.80 -3.73
CA VAL A 110 15.34 -1.18 -2.45
C VAL A 110 16.58 -0.29 -2.64
N TRP A 111 17.61 -0.80 -3.34
CA TRP A 111 18.80 -0.01 -3.65
C TRP A 111 18.53 1.20 -4.55
N LEU A 112 17.57 1.09 -5.47
CA LEU A 112 17.12 2.23 -6.29
C LEU A 112 16.50 3.32 -5.39
N GLY A 113 15.60 2.93 -4.48
CA GLY A 113 14.96 3.85 -3.54
C GLY A 113 15.96 4.53 -2.60
N LEU A 114 16.81 3.75 -1.92
CA LEU A 114 17.80 4.28 -0.99
C LEU A 114 18.81 5.24 -1.64
N ARG A 115 19.16 5.02 -2.92
CA ARG A 115 20.12 5.87 -3.64
C ARG A 115 19.47 7.05 -4.37
N ALA A 116 18.15 7.08 -4.52
CA ALA A 116 17.46 8.13 -5.26
C ALA A 116 17.72 9.54 -4.67
N PRO A 117 17.61 9.78 -3.35
CA PRO A 117 17.89 11.09 -2.74
C PRO A 117 19.30 11.63 -3.02
N PHE A 118 20.30 10.74 -3.00
CA PHE A 118 21.70 11.10 -3.21
C PHE A 118 22.14 11.08 -4.67
N GLY A 119 21.26 10.64 -5.58
CA GLY A 119 21.50 10.53 -7.02
C GLY A 119 22.01 11.84 -7.64
N PRO A 120 21.23 12.93 -7.54
CA PRO A 120 21.60 14.25 -8.06
C PRO A 120 22.93 14.76 -7.53
N LEU A 121 23.16 14.66 -6.21
CA LEU A 121 24.39 15.15 -5.56
C LEU A 121 25.64 14.43 -6.07
N ILE A 122 25.57 13.11 -6.22
CA ILE A 122 26.70 12.31 -6.73
C ILE A 122 27.00 12.65 -8.20
N ASP A 123 25.96 12.86 -9.02
CA ASP A 123 26.16 13.23 -10.42
C ASP A 123 26.70 14.66 -10.57
N LEU A 124 26.25 15.60 -9.73
CA LEU A 124 26.76 16.97 -9.66
C LEU A 124 28.25 16.98 -9.27
N LYS A 125 28.62 16.26 -8.20
CA LYS A 125 30.03 16.10 -7.80
C LYS A 125 30.89 15.55 -8.94
N ARG A 126 30.38 14.56 -9.70
CA ARG A 126 31.10 13.98 -10.84
C ARG A 126 31.27 14.98 -11.99
N LEU A 127 30.24 15.79 -12.27
CA LEU A 127 30.29 16.81 -13.31
C LEU A 127 31.23 17.96 -12.95
N LEU A 128 31.25 18.39 -11.68
CA LEU A 128 32.20 19.38 -11.17
C LEU A 128 33.64 18.88 -11.26
N LYS A 129 33.91 17.63 -10.88
CA LYS A 129 35.25 17.02 -11.04
C LYS A 129 35.70 16.97 -12.50
N LEU A 130 34.83 16.61 -13.42
CA LEU A 130 35.16 16.59 -14.86
C LEU A 130 35.43 17.99 -15.43
N ARG A 131 34.70 19.01 -14.97
CA ARG A 131 34.95 20.42 -15.34
C ARG A 131 36.24 20.96 -14.74
N ALA A 132 36.57 20.57 -13.51
CA ALA A 132 37.82 20.94 -12.85
C ALA A 132 39.02 20.29 -13.55
N ALA A 133 38.92 19.01 -13.92
CA ALA A 133 39.95 18.31 -14.68
C ALA A 133 40.14 18.89 -16.09
N GLY A 134 39.07 19.33 -16.76
CA GLY A 134 39.15 20.03 -18.05
C GLY A 134 39.61 21.49 -17.98
N ARG A 135 39.71 22.06 -16.77
CA ARG A 135 40.27 23.39 -16.47
C ARG A 135 41.59 23.30 -15.70
N ALA A 136 42.23 22.12 -15.73
CA ALA A 136 43.55 21.90 -15.16
C ALA A 136 44.55 22.81 -15.89
N GLY A 137 44.77 23.98 -15.31
CA GLY A 137 45.59 25.02 -15.91
C GLY A 137 45.51 26.38 -15.23
N ARG A 138 44.52 26.71 -14.38
CA ARG A 138 44.56 28.05 -13.73
C ARG A 138 43.94 28.25 -12.35
N TRP A 139 42.85 27.60 -11.96
CA TRP A 139 42.16 27.98 -10.71
C TRP A 139 42.03 26.81 -9.71
N SER A 140 42.84 26.87 -8.66
CA SER A 140 42.68 26.06 -7.44
C SER A 140 41.48 26.59 -6.64
N LEU A 141 40.51 25.72 -6.35
CA LEU A 141 39.31 26.07 -5.57
C LEU A 141 39.68 26.54 -4.15
N HIS A 142 40.74 25.97 -3.57
CA HIS A 142 41.30 26.39 -2.28
C HIS A 142 42.00 27.75 -2.35
N ALA A 143 42.70 28.05 -3.45
CA ALA A 143 43.28 29.37 -3.67
C ALA A 143 42.20 30.44 -3.87
N ALA A 144 41.15 30.12 -4.64
CA ALA A 144 40.00 31.01 -4.86
C ALA A 144 39.22 31.30 -3.57
N LEU A 145 38.97 30.27 -2.74
CA LEU A 145 38.36 30.43 -1.42
C LEU A 145 39.23 31.32 -0.53
N GLY A 146 40.55 31.09 -0.47
CA GLY A 146 41.49 31.92 0.28
C GLY A 146 41.50 33.39 -0.15
N THR A 147 41.50 33.65 -1.47
CA THR A 147 41.48 35.02 -2.02
C THR A 147 40.14 35.74 -1.84
N LEU A 148 39.03 35.01 -1.75
CA LEU A 148 37.69 35.59 -1.56
C LEU A 148 37.32 35.77 -0.09
N THR A 149 37.98 35.06 0.83
CA THR A 149 37.68 35.17 2.28
C THR A 149 37.81 36.60 2.78
N LEU A 150 38.92 37.28 2.47
CA LEU A 150 39.18 38.62 2.98
C LEU A 150 38.24 39.68 2.37
N PRO A 151 38.02 39.75 1.04
CA PRO A 151 37.04 40.67 0.45
C PRO A 151 35.62 40.41 0.94
N VAL A 152 35.18 39.15 1.01
CA VAL A 152 33.80 38.83 1.42
C VAL A 152 33.59 39.11 2.90
N ALA A 153 34.53 38.70 3.76
CA ALA A 153 34.43 38.99 5.21
C ALA A 153 34.53 40.49 5.48
N GLY A 154 35.45 41.19 4.84
CA GLY A 154 35.60 42.64 4.96
C GLY A 154 34.36 43.39 4.45
N SER A 155 33.84 43.03 3.28
CA SER A 155 32.59 43.59 2.76
C SER A 155 31.40 43.28 3.66
N ALA A 156 31.29 42.08 4.22
CA ALA A 156 30.21 41.73 5.14
C ALA A 156 30.25 42.58 6.43
N VAL A 157 31.44 42.78 7.00
CA VAL A 157 31.63 43.65 8.19
C VAL A 157 31.24 45.09 7.86
N ILE A 158 31.72 45.64 6.74
CA ILE A 158 31.41 47.01 6.30
C ILE A 158 29.91 47.17 6.05
N LEU A 159 29.28 46.23 5.35
CA LEU A 159 27.84 46.26 5.07
C LEU A 159 27.01 46.18 6.35
N THR A 160 27.45 45.41 7.35
CA THR A 160 26.78 45.34 8.66
C THR A 160 26.88 46.68 9.40
N LEU A 161 28.07 47.29 9.41
CA LEU A 161 28.28 48.61 10.01
C LEU A 161 27.47 49.71 9.28
N PHE A 162 27.40 49.67 7.95
CA PHE A 162 26.62 50.62 7.15
C PHE A 162 25.11 50.44 7.33
N SER A 163 24.65 49.19 7.46
CA SER A 163 23.25 48.91 7.80
C SER A 163 22.90 49.46 9.19
N ALA A 164 23.77 49.30 10.19
CA ALA A 164 23.53 49.84 11.53
C ALA A 164 23.55 51.38 11.59
N ALA A 165 24.33 52.02 10.70
CA ALA A 165 24.47 53.47 10.67
C ALA A 165 23.46 54.18 9.75
N ASN A 166 22.74 53.46 8.88
CA ASN A 166 21.82 54.06 7.91
C ASN A 166 20.50 53.27 7.78
N PRO A 167 19.37 53.81 8.26
CA PRO A 167 18.08 53.13 8.26
C PRO A 167 17.50 52.87 6.85
N LEU A 168 17.97 53.56 5.81
CA LEU A 168 17.60 53.24 4.41
C LEU A 168 18.33 51.99 3.90
N ILE A 169 19.60 51.82 4.30
CA ILE A 169 20.42 50.66 3.96
C ILE A 169 19.90 49.42 4.71
N GLU A 170 19.53 49.58 5.98
CA GLU A 170 18.86 48.54 6.79
C GLU A 170 17.57 48.04 6.13
N ARG A 171 16.69 48.95 5.69
CA ARG A 171 15.44 48.60 5.00
C ARG A 171 15.67 47.94 3.64
N PHE A 172 16.69 48.39 2.90
CA PHE A 172 17.08 47.77 1.63
C PHE A 172 17.59 46.33 1.85
N PHE A 173 18.46 46.11 2.85
CA PHE A 173 18.95 44.76 3.15
C PHE A 173 17.89 43.87 3.76
N SER A 174 16.98 44.37 4.61
CA SER A 174 15.86 43.57 5.11
C SER A 174 14.87 43.17 4.01
N SER A 175 14.74 43.97 2.94
CA SER A 175 13.98 43.59 1.74
C SER A 175 14.70 42.58 0.83
N LEU A 176 16.03 42.47 0.93
CA LEU A 176 16.89 41.61 0.12
C LEU A 176 17.28 40.31 0.83
N LEU A 177 17.18 40.29 2.16
CA LEU A 177 17.38 39.11 3.00
C LEU A 177 16.32 38.05 2.65
N LEU A 178 16.79 36.80 2.66
CA LEU A 178 16.11 35.60 2.18
C LEU A 178 14.60 35.63 2.47
N PRO A 179 13.72 35.30 1.50
CA PRO A 179 12.29 35.22 1.75
C PRO A 179 12.08 34.37 3.00
N ASP A 180 11.30 34.89 3.97
CA ASP A 180 11.00 34.19 5.22
C ASP A 180 10.71 32.73 4.88
N LEU A 181 11.54 31.82 5.41
CA LEU A 181 11.41 30.38 5.17
C LEU A 181 10.18 29.89 5.91
N SER A 182 9.00 30.21 5.38
CA SER A 182 7.73 29.77 5.91
C SER A 182 7.70 28.24 5.93
N PRO A 183 7.01 27.62 6.90
CA PRO A 183 6.84 26.17 6.92
C PRO A 183 6.27 25.61 5.60
N GLU A 184 5.46 26.40 4.90
CA GLU A 184 4.89 26.08 3.59
C GLU A 184 5.95 26.06 2.49
N LEU A 185 6.83 27.07 2.43
CA LEU A 185 7.93 27.11 1.46
C LEU A 185 8.90 25.96 1.71
N MET A 186 9.20 25.65 2.97
CA MET A 186 10.06 24.53 3.33
C MET A 186 9.43 23.17 2.93
N GLY A 187 8.12 23.01 3.15
CA GLY A 187 7.38 21.84 2.68
C GLY A 187 7.40 21.70 1.16
N ARG A 188 7.18 22.80 0.43
CA ARG A 188 7.21 22.85 -1.03
C ARG A 188 8.60 22.54 -1.61
N LEU A 189 9.66 23.09 -1.03
CA LEU A 189 11.05 22.79 -1.39
C LEU A 189 11.41 21.33 -1.11
N ALA A 190 10.97 20.78 0.03
CA ALA A 190 11.17 19.37 0.37
C ALA A 190 10.43 18.45 -0.62
N PHE A 191 9.19 18.80 -0.98
CA PHE A 191 8.41 18.11 -2.01
C PHE A 191 9.14 18.14 -3.37
N TRP A 192 9.62 19.30 -3.83
CA TRP A 192 10.39 19.41 -5.07
C TRP A 192 11.67 18.57 -5.03
N ALA A 193 12.40 18.61 -3.92
CA ALA A 193 13.64 17.86 -3.76
C ALA A 193 13.40 16.34 -3.80
N LEU A 194 12.38 15.86 -3.08
CA LEU A 194 12.00 14.45 -3.06
C LEU A 194 11.54 13.99 -4.45
N LEU A 195 10.64 14.75 -5.07
CA LEU A 195 10.11 14.41 -6.38
C LEU A 195 11.22 14.42 -7.44
N PHE A 196 12.06 15.45 -7.44
CA PHE A 196 13.22 15.53 -8.33
C PHE A 196 14.15 14.33 -8.13
N ALA A 197 14.45 13.95 -6.88
CA ALA A 197 15.29 12.80 -6.57
C ALA A 197 14.69 11.48 -7.10
N MET A 198 13.39 11.26 -6.91
CA MET A 198 12.69 10.07 -7.41
C MET A 198 12.76 9.99 -8.94
N ILE A 199 12.42 11.07 -9.64
CA ILE A 199 12.44 11.12 -11.12
C ILE A 199 13.87 11.00 -11.65
N TRP A 200 14.83 11.67 -11.02
CA TRP A 200 16.24 11.56 -11.37
C TRP A 200 16.76 10.13 -11.21
N GLY A 201 16.35 9.44 -10.15
CA GLY A 201 16.62 8.02 -9.92
C GLY A 201 16.12 7.12 -11.06
N LEU A 202 14.90 7.35 -11.57
CA LEU A 202 14.36 6.61 -12.72
C LEU A 202 15.08 6.92 -14.04
N LEU A 203 15.46 8.18 -14.25
CA LEU A 203 16.18 8.62 -15.45
C LEU A 203 17.65 8.17 -15.46
N ARG A 204 18.24 7.96 -14.29
CA ARG A 204 19.62 7.52 -14.10
C ARG A 204 19.72 6.43 -13.03
N PRO A 205 19.13 5.25 -13.26
CA PRO A 205 19.17 4.19 -12.27
C PRO A 205 20.60 3.68 -12.15
N ARG A 206 21.02 3.46 -10.91
CA ARG A 206 22.34 2.93 -10.58
C ARG A 206 22.17 1.51 -10.12
N LEU A 207 22.60 0.57 -10.95
CA LEU A 207 22.55 -0.85 -10.59
C LEU A 207 23.38 -1.09 -9.30
N ALA A 208 22.82 -1.84 -8.36
CA ALA A 208 23.59 -2.37 -7.25
C ALA A 208 24.65 -3.33 -7.83
N ARG A 209 25.92 -3.11 -7.48
CA ARG A 209 27.04 -3.94 -7.94
C ARG A 209 27.22 -5.21 -7.12
N VAL A 210 26.76 -5.16 -5.86
CA VAL A 210 26.81 -6.26 -4.92
C VAL A 210 25.38 -6.52 -4.46
N LEU A 211 24.91 -7.75 -4.68
CA LEU A 211 23.61 -8.24 -4.24
C LEU A 211 23.85 -9.36 -3.23
N LEU A 212 22.97 -9.48 -2.24
CA LEU A 212 23.00 -10.59 -1.31
C LEU A 212 22.75 -11.90 -2.07
N PRO A 213 23.41 -13.01 -1.67
CA PRO A 213 23.18 -14.31 -2.26
C PRO A 213 21.69 -14.68 -2.29
N GLY A 214 21.28 -15.37 -3.35
CA GLY A 214 19.91 -15.89 -3.45
C GLY A 214 19.71 -17.12 -2.57
N PHE A 215 18.46 -17.61 -2.51
CA PHE A 215 18.09 -18.81 -1.76
C PHE A 215 18.57 -20.13 -2.41
N SER A 216 19.60 -20.08 -3.26
CA SER A 216 20.14 -21.23 -3.99
C SER A 216 21.06 -22.14 -3.16
N GLY A 217 21.10 -21.97 -1.84
CA GLY A 217 21.51 -23.03 -0.89
C GLY A 217 22.87 -23.68 -1.12
N GLY A 218 23.95 -22.90 -1.20
CA GLY A 218 25.32 -23.41 -1.32
C GLY A 218 26.12 -23.25 -0.03
N GLY A 219 25.67 -23.84 1.08
CA GLY A 219 26.39 -23.74 2.35
C GLY A 219 25.97 -24.81 3.34
N ASP A 220 26.79 -25.86 3.45
CA ASP A 220 26.70 -26.91 4.47
C ASP A 220 27.20 -26.35 5.80
N TRP A 221 26.31 -25.68 6.53
CA TRP A 221 26.52 -25.42 7.94
C TRP A 221 25.85 -26.55 8.72
N ALA A 222 26.65 -27.52 9.16
CA ALA A 222 26.19 -28.56 10.07
C ALA A 222 25.82 -27.91 11.41
N LEU A 223 24.52 -27.83 11.72
CA LEU A 223 24.05 -27.39 13.02
C LEU A 223 24.23 -28.54 14.02
N PRO A 224 25.02 -28.37 15.09
CA PRO A 224 25.17 -29.42 16.09
C PRO A 224 23.81 -29.72 16.75
N GLY A 225 23.43 -31.00 16.80
CA GLY A 225 22.18 -31.49 17.41
C GLY A 225 21.01 -31.80 16.46
N VAL A 226 21.12 -31.49 15.17
CA VAL A 226 20.08 -31.81 14.17
C VAL A 226 20.41 -33.12 13.45
N SER A 227 20.01 -34.25 14.03
CA SER A 227 20.16 -35.57 13.40
C SER A 227 18.96 -35.91 12.50
N VAL A 228 19.17 -36.79 11.51
CA VAL A 228 18.09 -37.31 10.64
C VAL A 228 16.97 -37.96 11.47
N ALA A 229 17.33 -38.66 12.55
CA ALA A 229 16.38 -39.29 13.47
C ALA A 229 15.54 -38.24 14.23
N SER A 230 16.17 -37.18 14.76
CA SER A 230 15.48 -36.09 15.46
C SER A 230 14.50 -35.34 14.54
N VAL A 231 14.92 -35.06 13.30
CA VAL A 231 14.08 -34.42 12.29
C VAL A 231 12.89 -35.32 11.92
N THR A 232 13.12 -36.62 11.74
CA THR A 232 12.05 -37.58 11.43
C THR A 232 11.03 -37.67 12.56
N LEU A 233 11.49 -37.80 13.81
CA LEU A 233 10.62 -37.87 14.98
C LEU A 233 9.80 -36.59 15.14
N SER A 234 10.43 -35.42 14.97
CA SER A 234 9.75 -34.13 15.02
C SER A 234 8.67 -34.03 13.95
N LEU A 235 8.96 -34.45 12.71
CA LEU A 235 7.97 -34.44 11.64
C LEU A 235 6.81 -35.40 11.91
N ILE A 236 7.05 -36.57 12.51
CA ILE A 236 5.98 -37.49 12.91
C ILE A 236 5.10 -36.81 13.98
N LEU A 237 5.71 -36.28 15.04
CA LEU A 237 4.98 -35.61 16.13
C LEU A 237 4.19 -34.39 15.62
N PHE A 238 4.77 -33.57 14.75
CA PHE A 238 4.09 -32.43 14.17
C PHE A 238 2.91 -32.86 13.30
N ASN A 239 3.06 -33.91 12.49
CA ASN A 239 1.93 -34.44 11.71
C ASN A 239 0.80 -34.95 12.61
N LEU A 240 1.11 -35.59 13.74
CA LEU A 240 0.10 -36.06 14.69
C LEU A 240 -0.64 -34.89 15.37
N ILE A 241 0.10 -33.88 15.82
CA ILE A 241 -0.49 -32.69 16.45
C ILE A 241 -1.41 -31.95 15.47
N PHE A 242 -0.95 -31.74 14.23
CA PHE A 242 -1.78 -31.10 13.21
C PHE A 242 -2.98 -31.96 12.81
N ALA A 243 -2.86 -33.29 12.85
CA ALA A 243 -3.96 -34.19 12.51
C ALA A 243 -5.06 -34.11 13.56
N LEU A 244 -4.67 -34.06 14.84
CA LEU A 244 -5.59 -33.83 15.94
C LEU A 244 -6.29 -32.48 15.81
N GLN A 245 -5.54 -31.40 15.52
CA GLN A 245 -6.12 -30.07 15.30
C GLN A 245 -7.12 -30.06 14.14
N ASN A 246 -6.77 -30.65 12.99
CA ASN A 246 -7.64 -30.72 11.82
C ASN A 246 -8.89 -31.56 12.09
N LEU A 247 -8.78 -32.64 12.88
CA LEU A 247 -9.91 -33.45 13.31
C LEU A 247 -10.85 -32.66 14.23
N MET A 248 -10.30 -31.87 15.16
CA MET A 248 -11.08 -30.99 16.03
C MET A 248 -11.81 -29.90 15.23
N ASP A 249 -11.12 -29.26 14.28
CA ASP A 249 -11.72 -28.26 13.40
C ASP A 249 -12.84 -28.88 12.53
N ALA A 250 -12.61 -30.08 11.97
CA ALA A 250 -13.63 -30.83 11.25
C ALA A 250 -14.85 -31.15 12.14
N ALA A 251 -14.61 -31.63 13.37
CA ALA A 251 -15.69 -32.01 14.27
C ALA A 251 -16.59 -30.83 14.66
N TRP A 252 -16.01 -29.65 14.90
CA TRP A 252 -16.76 -28.47 15.34
C TRP A 252 -17.32 -27.64 14.20
N LEU A 253 -16.60 -27.47 13.09
CA LEU A 253 -17.04 -26.66 11.95
C LEU A 253 -18.00 -27.41 11.01
N TRP A 254 -17.90 -28.75 10.91
CA TRP A 254 -18.81 -29.55 10.08
C TRP A 254 -19.96 -30.18 10.87
N GLY A 255 -20.20 -29.72 12.10
CA GLY A 255 -21.40 -30.04 12.86
C GLY A 255 -21.42 -31.45 13.47
N TRP A 256 -20.27 -32.10 13.64
CA TRP A 256 -20.19 -33.40 14.31
C TRP A 256 -20.22 -33.28 15.86
N ALA A 257 -19.98 -32.09 16.41
CA ALA A 257 -20.12 -31.82 17.84
C ALA A 257 -20.62 -30.39 18.12
N PRO A 258 -21.43 -30.20 19.17
CA PRO A 258 -21.91 -28.87 19.56
C PRO A 258 -20.75 -28.03 20.13
N MET A 259 -20.82 -26.72 19.90
CA MET A 259 -19.83 -25.77 20.42
C MET A 259 -19.78 -25.81 21.96
N PRO A 260 -18.58 -25.74 22.58
CA PRO A 260 -18.46 -25.76 24.04
C PRO A 260 -19.32 -24.67 24.72
N ARG A 261 -20.06 -25.04 25.77
CA ARG A 261 -20.99 -24.13 26.47
C ARG A 261 -20.25 -22.87 26.96
N GLY A 262 -20.74 -21.69 26.57
CA GLY A 262 -20.21 -20.39 27.01
C GLY A 262 -19.18 -19.74 26.08
N MET A 263 -18.81 -20.37 24.96
CA MET A 263 -17.90 -19.76 23.99
C MET A 263 -18.68 -19.02 22.89
N THR A 264 -18.41 -17.72 22.70
CA THR A 264 -18.97 -16.98 21.56
C THR A 264 -18.19 -17.28 20.28
N MET A 265 -18.80 -17.09 19.12
CA MET A 265 -18.12 -17.29 17.83
C MET A 265 -16.91 -16.34 17.66
N ALA A 266 -16.97 -15.16 18.26
CA ALA A 266 -15.85 -14.22 18.31
C ALA A 266 -14.69 -14.74 19.18
N ASP A 267 -14.99 -15.30 20.36
CA ASP A 267 -13.96 -15.88 21.24
C ASP A 267 -13.24 -17.05 20.57
N TYR A 268 -13.99 -17.91 19.87
CA TYR A 268 -13.42 -19.03 19.13
C TYR A 268 -12.52 -18.56 17.96
N ALA A 269 -12.95 -17.55 17.19
CA ALA A 269 -12.17 -17.01 16.10
C ALA A 269 -10.87 -16.32 16.57
N HIS A 270 -10.93 -15.49 17.61
CA HIS A 270 -9.77 -14.74 18.09
C HIS A 270 -8.78 -15.59 18.90
N ARG A 271 -9.25 -16.50 19.77
CA ARG A 271 -8.36 -17.36 20.57
C ARG A 271 -7.68 -18.44 19.73
N GLY A 272 -8.34 -18.91 18.66
CA GLY A 272 -7.75 -19.90 17.75
C GLY A 272 -6.69 -19.31 16.80
N ALA A 273 -6.90 -18.10 16.28
CA ALA A 273 -6.08 -17.58 15.18
C ALA A 273 -4.63 -17.25 15.57
N TYR A 274 -4.39 -16.58 16.71
CA TYR A 274 -3.05 -16.11 17.06
C TYR A 274 -2.04 -17.24 17.35
N PRO A 275 -2.37 -18.29 18.13
CA PRO A 275 -1.47 -19.42 18.34
C PRO A 275 -1.22 -20.24 17.06
N LEU A 276 -2.22 -20.34 16.18
CA LEU A 276 -2.08 -21.03 14.88
C LEU A 276 -1.10 -20.30 13.94
N ILE A 277 -1.10 -18.97 13.94
CA ILE A 277 -0.12 -18.19 13.19
C ILE A 277 1.30 -18.42 13.77
N ALA A 278 1.45 -18.37 15.09
CA ALA A 278 2.75 -18.58 15.73
C ALA A 278 3.32 -19.99 15.46
N THR A 279 2.49 -21.02 15.54
CA THR A 279 2.87 -22.40 15.23
C THR A 279 3.19 -22.60 13.75
N ALA A 280 2.44 -21.96 12.83
CA ALA A 280 2.76 -21.97 11.41
C ALA A 280 4.11 -21.28 11.08
N LEU A 281 4.44 -20.19 11.77
CA LEU A 281 5.73 -19.51 11.62
C LEU A 281 6.90 -20.34 12.17
N LEU A 282 6.74 -20.95 13.35
CA LEU A 282 7.72 -21.87 13.92
C LEU A 282 7.92 -23.11 13.04
N ALA A 283 6.83 -23.63 12.47
CA ALA A 283 6.85 -24.71 11.49
C ALA A 283 7.63 -24.34 10.23
N ALA A 284 7.36 -23.16 9.65
CA ALA A 284 8.09 -22.65 8.50
C ALA A 284 9.58 -22.46 8.80
N LEU A 285 9.91 -21.92 9.98
CA LEU A 285 11.30 -21.79 10.45
C LEU A 285 11.98 -23.15 10.57
N PHE A 286 11.32 -24.14 11.19
CA PHE A 286 11.83 -25.51 11.30
C PHE A 286 12.12 -26.11 9.92
N VAL A 287 11.19 -25.99 8.96
CA VAL A 287 11.39 -26.46 7.58
C VAL A 287 12.58 -25.76 6.92
N LEU A 288 12.70 -24.44 7.03
CA LEU A 288 13.80 -23.68 6.43
C LEU A 288 15.17 -24.06 7.02
N VAL A 289 15.21 -24.40 8.30
CA VAL A 289 16.45 -24.81 9.00
C VAL A 289 16.82 -26.26 8.66
N THR A 290 15.85 -27.18 8.63
CA THR A 290 16.09 -28.64 8.58
C THR A 290 16.09 -29.24 7.17
N LEU A 291 15.43 -28.59 6.20
CA LEU A 291 15.27 -29.06 4.82
C LEU A 291 16.03 -28.18 3.82
N ARG A 292 17.25 -27.79 4.17
CA ARG A 292 18.13 -27.04 3.26
C ARG A 292 18.49 -27.88 2.03
N PRO A 293 18.46 -27.32 0.81
CA PRO A 293 18.90 -28.02 -0.40
C PRO A 293 20.33 -28.56 -0.21
N GLY A 294 20.54 -29.87 -0.43
CA GLY A 294 21.84 -30.53 -0.28
C GLY A 294 22.01 -31.39 0.98
N SER A 295 21.21 -31.16 2.03
CA SER A 295 21.26 -31.92 3.28
C SER A 295 20.93 -33.41 3.12
N GLU A 296 21.52 -34.28 3.94
CA GLU A 296 21.20 -35.72 3.96
C GLU A 296 19.73 -36.00 4.31
N THR A 297 19.12 -35.15 5.16
CA THR A 297 17.68 -35.16 5.47
C THR A 297 16.81 -34.96 4.23
N ALA A 298 17.23 -34.14 3.26
CA ALA A 298 16.49 -33.91 2.03
C ALA A 298 16.55 -35.11 1.04
N ARG A 299 17.53 -36.02 1.19
CA ARG A 299 17.68 -37.22 0.35
C ARG A 299 16.80 -38.39 0.81
N THR A 300 16.27 -38.33 2.03
CA THR A 300 15.48 -39.42 2.61
C THR A 300 14.01 -39.31 2.18
N GLY A 301 13.52 -40.30 1.40
CA GLY A 301 12.16 -40.29 0.85
C GLY A 301 11.02 -40.30 1.88
N SER A 302 11.26 -40.83 3.10
CA SER A 302 10.27 -40.78 4.19
C SER A 302 10.07 -39.36 4.72
N ILE A 303 11.15 -38.61 4.94
CA ILE A 303 11.10 -37.20 5.37
C ILE A 303 10.35 -36.35 4.36
N ARG A 304 10.62 -36.52 3.05
CA ARG A 304 9.90 -35.83 1.98
C ARG A 304 8.39 -36.10 2.05
N ARG A 305 7.98 -37.35 2.28
CA ARG A 305 6.57 -37.74 2.45
C ARG A 305 5.93 -37.13 3.69
N LEU A 306 6.62 -37.13 4.83
CA LEU A 306 6.13 -36.51 6.07
C LEU A 306 5.96 -35.00 5.93
N VAL A 307 6.87 -34.33 5.21
CA VAL A 307 6.76 -32.89 4.91
C VAL A 307 5.59 -32.64 3.97
N MET A 308 5.39 -33.45 2.93
CA MET A 308 4.24 -33.31 2.02
C MET A 308 2.92 -33.52 2.74
N LEU A 309 2.83 -34.54 3.61
CA LEU A 309 1.65 -34.77 4.46
C LEU A 309 1.39 -33.54 5.33
N TRP A 310 2.41 -33.01 5.99
CA TRP A 310 2.27 -31.85 6.86
C TRP A 310 1.84 -30.58 6.12
N ILE A 311 2.37 -30.33 4.92
CA ILE A 311 1.92 -29.21 4.09
C ILE A 311 0.46 -29.42 3.68
N GLY A 312 0.06 -30.64 3.31
CA GLY A 312 -1.34 -30.99 3.03
C GLY A 312 -2.26 -30.67 4.23
N GLN A 313 -1.82 -31.02 5.44
CA GLN A 313 -2.53 -30.69 6.68
C GLN A 313 -2.64 -29.17 6.92
N ASN A 314 -1.61 -28.39 6.57
CA ASN A 314 -1.67 -26.93 6.65
C ASN A 314 -2.62 -26.31 5.62
N ILE A 315 -2.69 -26.87 4.41
CA ILE A 315 -3.67 -26.44 3.39
C ILE A 315 -5.09 -26.66 3.92
N PHE A 316 -5.34 -27.82 4.55
CA PHE A 316 -6.62 -28.10 5.21
C PHE A 316 -6.93 -27.08 6.32
N LEU A 317 -5.95 -26.79 7.17
CA LEU A 317 -6.08 -25.81 8.26
C LEU A 317 -6.41 -24.40 7.74
N VAL A 318 -5.78 -23.98 6.64
CA VAL A 318 -6.11 -22.72 5.95
C VAL A 318 -7.56 -22.74 5.45
N ALA A 319 -8.02 -23.85 4.85
CA ALA A 319 -9.41 -23.99 4.42
C ALA A 319 -10.40 -23.91 5.60
N SER A 320 -10.11 -24.57 6.72
CA SER A 320 -10.91 -24.46 7.96
C SER A 320 -10.94 -23.03 8.50
N SER A 321 -9.82 -22.31 8.42
CA SER A 321 -9.74 -20.90 8.82
C SER A 321 -10.55 -19.97 7.91
N MET A 322 -10.59 -20.26 6.61
CA MET A 322 -11.44 -19.55 5.65
C MET A 322 -12.93 -19.79 5.95
N LEU A 323 -13.33 -21.04 6.25
CA LEU A 323 -14.70 -21.37 6.64
C LEU A 323 -15.10 -20.64 7.93
N ARG A 324 -14.25 -20.67 8.96
CA ARG A 324 -14.47 -19.92 10.21
C ARG A 324 -14.65 -18.42 9.97
N THR A 325 -13.89 -17.86 9.03
CA THR A 325 -14.02 -16.45 8.64
C THR A 325 -15.34 -16.19 7.91
N ALA A 326 -15.82 -17.14 7.10
CA ALA A 326 -17.13 -17.07 6.44
C ALA A 326 -18.28 -17.11 7.46
N ASP A 327 -18.26 -18.06 8.40
CA ASP A 327 -19.25 -18.14 9.49
C ASP A 327 -19.25 -16.85 10.34
N TYR A 328 -18.07 -16.29 10.58
CA TYR A 328 -17.92 -15.03 11.30
C TYR A 328 -18.46 -13.83 10.51
N ILE A 329 -18.35 -13.83 9.18
CA ILE A 329 -18.97 -12.81 8.31
C ILE A 329 -20.50 -12.93 8.38
N ASP A 330 -21.03 -14.14 8.34
CA ASP A 330 -22.48 -14.37 8.46
C ASP A 330 -23.02 -13.88 9.82
N ALA A 331 -22.25 -14.10 10.89
CA ALA A 331 -22.62 -13.67 12.24
C ALA A 331 -22.37 -12.18 12.56
N TYR A 332 -21.39 -11.51 11.93
CA TYR A 332 -20.95 -10.16 12.30
C TYR A 332 -20.78 -9.18 11.14
N SER A 333 -21.37 -9.49 9.98
CA SER A 333 -21.32 -8.74 8.72
C SER A 333 -19.99 -8.79 7.94
N MET A 334 -19.94 -8.25 6.72
CA MET A 334 -18.74 -8.20 5.89
C MET A 334 -17.95 -6.91 6.15
N THR A 335 -16.61 -7.02 6.21
CA THR A 335 -15.71 -5.86 6.27
C THR A 335 -14.55 -5.97 5.27
N ARG A 336 -13.94 -4.81 4.93
CA ARG A 336 -12.74 -4.76 4.06
C ARG A 336 -11.62 -5.69 4.54
N LEU A 337 -11.38 -5.75 5.86
CA LEU A 337 -10.32 -6.58 6.44
C LEU A 337 -10.63 -8.07 6.34
N ARG A 338 -11.90 -8.48 6.49
CA ARG A 338 -12.31 -9.89 6.34
C ARG A 338 -12.15 -10.35 4.89
N ILE A 339 -12.51 -9.51 3.91
CA ILE A 339 -12.26 -9.80 2.48
C ILE A 339 -10.75 -9.92 2.22
N ALA A 340 -9.95 -8.97 2.70
CA ALA A 340 -8.50 -9.01 2.55
C ALA A 340 -7.88 -10.25 3.21
N ALA A 341 -8.38 -10.67 4.38
CA ALA A 341 -7.94 -11.87 5.07
C ALA A 341 -8.26 -13.15 4.26
N LEU A 342 -9.45 -13.26 3.67
CA LEU A 342 -9.82 -14.39 2.80
C LEU A 342 -8.91 -14.46 1.55
N VAL A 343 -8.65 -13.33 0.91
CA VAL A 343 -7.74 -13.26 -0.25
C VAL A 343 -6.31 -13.64 0.16
N TRP A 344 -5.85 -13.15 1.32
CA TRP A 344 -4.53 -13.48 1.85
C TRP A 344 -4.42 -14.98 2.17
N MET A 345 -5.42 -15.58 2.82
CA MET A 345 -5.45 -17.03 3.09
C MET A 345 -5.43 -17.85 1.79
N ALA A 346 -6.13 -17.41 0.75
CA ALA A 346 -6.06 -18.05 -0.57
C ALA A 346 -4.66 -17.99 -1.19
N LEU A 347 -3.96 -16.85 -1.06
CA LEU A 347 -2.56 -16.71 -1.48
C LEU A 347 -1.61 -17.62 -0.67
N VAL A 348 -1.83 -17.75 0.65
CA VAL A 348 -1.06 -18.67 1.50
C VAL A 348 -1.29 -20.11 1.07
N GLY A 349 -2.55 -20.52 0.86
CA GLY A 349 -2.89 -21.85 0.36
C GLY A 349 -2.23 -22.15 -1.00
N PHE A 350 -2.25 -21.18 -1.92
CA PHE A 350 -1.55 -21.28 -3.20
C PHE A 350 -0.02 -21.41 -3.02
N GLY A 351 0.57 -20.67 -2.08
CA GLY A 351 1.99 -20.75 -1.76
C GLY A 351 2.39 -22.12 -1.21
N LEU A 352 1.60 -22.67 -0.29
CA LEU A 352 1.78 -24.03 0.25
C LEU A 352 1.65 -25.09 -0.85
N ALA A 353 0.62 -24.98 -1.71
CA ALA A 353 0.45 -25.87 -2.86
C ALA A 353 1.64 -25.78 -3.84
N SER A 354 2.16 -24.57 -4.05
CA SER A 354 3.35 -24.34 -4.88
C SER A 354 4.61 -24.94 -4.27
N ILE A 355 4.73 -24.99 -2.93
CA ILE A 355 5.80 -25.72 -2.25
C ILE A 355 5.68 -27.22 -2.54
N CYS A 356 4.49 -27.82 -2.35
CA CYS A 356 4.28 -29.24 -2.71
C CYS A 356 4.64 -29.52 -4.17
N TRP A 357 4.20 -28.66 -5.10
CA TRP A 357 4.53 -28.80 -6.52
C TRP A 357 6.03 -28.69 -6.77
N ARG A 358 6.71 -27.74 -6.11
CA ARG A 358 8.17 -27.60 -6.17
C ARG A 358 8.86 -28.89 -5.72
N LEU A 359 8.42 -29.48 -4.61
CA LEU A 359 8.98 -30.73 -4.12
C LEU A 359 8.71 -31.87 -5.11
N LEU A 360 7.50 -32.01 -5.67
CA LEU A 360 7.18 -33.10 -6.60
C LEU A 360 7.90 -32.99 -7.95
N ARG A 361 8.13 -31.76 -8.46
CA ARG A 361 8.73 -31.49 -9.78
C ARG A 361 10.18 -31.01 -9.72
N GLU A 362 10.79 -31.07 -8.54
CA GLU A 362 12.19 -30.69 -8.29
C GLU A 362 12.56 -29.30 -8.81
N ARG A 363 11.62 -28.35 -8.69
CA ARG A 363 11.81 -26.97 -9.16
C ARG A 363 12.76 -26.21 -8.23
N SER A 364 13.45 -25.23 -8.79
CA SER A 364 14.36 -24.35 -8.04
C SER A 364 13.62 -23.46 -7.04
N ALA A 365 14.32 -22.99 -6.01
CA ALA A 365 13.77 -22.01 -5.06
C ALA A 365 13.37 -20.69 -5.76
N ALA A 366 14.15 -20.26 -6.76
CA ALA A 366 13.83 -19.09 -7.57
C ALA A 366 12.50 -19.24 -8.34
N TRP A 367 12.17 -20.45 -8.82
CA TRP A 367 10.86 -20.71 -9.44
C TRP A 367 9.72 -20.47 -8.45
N LEU A 368 9.85 -20.96 -7.21
CA LEU A 368 8.83 -20.79 -6.17
C LEU A 368 8.63 -19.31 -5.81
N VAL A 369 9.72 -18.55 -5.63
CA VAL A 369 9.66 -17.11 -5.36
C VAL A 369 8.95 -16.39 -6.51
N ASN A 370 9.33 -16.67 -7.76
CA ASN A 370 8.74 -16.04 -8.93
C ASN A 370 7.25 -16.38 -9.11
N VAL A 371 6.83 -17.62 -8.86
CA VAL A 371 5.41 -18.02 -8.98
C VAL A 371 4.54 -17.35 -7.90
N ASN A 372 5.05 -17.24 -6.66
CA ASN A 372 4.35 -16.57 -5.58
C ASN A 372 4.27 -15.05 -5.81
N LEU A 373 5.35 -14.44 -6.30
CA LEU A 373 5.34 -13.02 -6.68
C LEU A 373 4.40 -12.74 -7.85
N ALA A 374 4.32 -13.65 -8.83
CA ALA A 374 3.37 -13.53 -9.94
C ALA A 374 1.92 -13.63 -9.45
N ALA A 375 1.61 -14.60 -8.58
CA ALA A 375 0.28 -14.76 -8.00
C ALA A 375 -0.12 -13.55 -7.13
N ALA A 376 0.76 -13.12 -6.22
CA ALA A 376 0.52 -11.94 -5.39
C ALA A 376 0.39 -10.67 -6.24
N GLY A 377 1.27 -10.47 -7.23
CA GLY A 377 1.21 -9.34 -8.15
C GLY A 377 -0.08 -9.31 -8.97
N LEU A 378 -0.55 -10.47 -9.45
CA LEU A 378 -1.83 -10.58 -10.16
C LEU A 378 -3.01 -10.23 -9.26
N VAL A 379 -3.08 -10.81 -8.06
CA VAL A 379 -4.15 -10.55 -7.10
C VAL A 379 -4.18 -9.06 -6.70
N LEU A 380 -3.03 -8.47 -6.38
CA LEU A 380 -2.94 -7.06 -6.03
C LEU A 380 -3.31 -6.15 -7.21
N ALA A 381 -2.93 -6.52 -8.44
CA ALA A 381 -3.30 -5.77 -9.63
C ALA A 381 -4.81 -5.81 -9.89
N VAL A 382 -5.46 -6.95 -9.66
CA VAL A 382 -6.92 -7.06 -9.76
C VAL A 382 -7.60 -6.22 -8.68
N ILE A 383 -7.10 -6.25 -7.43
CA ILE A 383 -7.66 -5.46 -6.32
C ILE A 383 -7.58 -3.96 -6.59
N CYS A 384 -6.61 -3.47 -7.36
CA CYS A 384 -6.57 -2.06 -7.77
C CYS A 384 -7.81 -1.58 -8.54
N PHE A 385 -8.59 -2.49 -9.12
CA PHE A 385 -9.81 -2.17 -9.86
C PHE A 385 -11.10 -2.62 -9.14
N ILE A 386 -10.98 -3.18 -7.94
CA ILE A 386 -12.12 -3.66 -7.15
C ILE A 386 -12.21 -2.87 -5.85
N ASP A 387 -13.31 -2.14 -5.68
CA ASP A 387 -13.61 -1.50 -4.40
C ASP A 387 -14.16 -2.54 -3.39
N LEU A 388 -13.27 -3.01 -2.50
CA LEU A 388 -13.62 -3.95 -1.43
C LEU A 388 -14.65 -3.37 -0.44
N GLY A 389 -14.69 -2.05 -0.28
CA GLY A 389 -15.70 -1.36 0.53
C GLY A 389 -17.08 -1.45 -0.10
N ALA A 390 -17.18 -1.27 -1.41
CA ALA A 390 -18.44 -1.40 -2.13
C ALA A 390 -18.94 -2.84 -2.10
N VAL A 391 -18.04 -3.83 -2.24
CA VAL A 391 -18.38 -5.26 -2.09
C VAL A 391 -18.93 -5.54 -0.69
N ALA A 392 -18.26 -5.05 0.36
CA ALA A 392 -18.72 -5.20 1.74
C ALA A 392 -20.09 -4.54 1.97
N ALA A 393 -20.27 -3.31 1.50
CA ALA A 393 -21.53 -2.58 1.63
C ALA A 393 -22.70 -3.29 0.91
N GLN A 394 -22.49 -3.77 -0.31
CA GLN A 394 -23.50 -4.52 -1.06
C GLN A 394 -23.85 -5.85 -0.39
N TRP A 395 -22.88 -6.54 0.19
CA TRP A 395 -23.15 -7.76 0.95
C TRP A 395 -23.97 -7.44 2.20
N ASN A 396 -23.56 -6.43 2.99
CA ASN A 396 -24.22 -6.05 4.25
C ASN A 396 -25.67 -5.62 4.04
N VAL A 397 -25.92 -4.76 3.05
CA VAL A 397 -27.27 -4.28 2.72
C VAL A 397 -28.21 -5.42 2.30
N ARG A 398 -27.68 -6.46 1.63
CA ARG A 398 -28.50 -7.61 1.18
C ARG A 398 -28.80 -8.60 2.30
N HIS A 399 -27.89 -8.77 3.26
CA HIS A 399 -27.99 -9.77 4.33
C HIS A 399 -28.48 -9.21 5.66
N ALA A 400 -28.72 -7.90 5.75
CA ALA A 400 -29.18 -7.24 6.97
C ALA A 400 -30.51 -7.80 7.50
N ARG A 401 -30.64 -7.85 8.83
CA ARG A 401 -31.87 -8.28 9.50
C ARG A 401 -33.08 -7.43 9.11
N GLU A 402 -32.90 -6.13 8.91
CA GLU A 402 -33.94 -5.17 8.57
C GLU A 402 -34.59 -5.42 7.20
N VAL A 403 -33.97 -6.24 6.35
CA VAL A 403 -34.54 -6.65 5.06
C VAL A 403 -34.94 -8.14 5.02
N GLY A 404 -35.07 -8.77 6.19
CA GLY A 404 -35.39 -10.19 6.33
C GLY A 404 -34.21 -11.13 6.07
N GLY A 405 -32.99 -10.61 6.05
CA GLY A 405 -31.77 -11.41 5.92
C GLY A 405 -31.42 -12.15 7.21
N ARG A 406 -30.53 -13.15 7.10
CA ARG A 406 -30.03 -13.95 8.23
C ARG A 406 -28.92 -13.26 9.05
N GLY A 407 -28.43 -12.11 8.59
CA GLY A 407 -27.36 -11.38 9.25
C GLY A 407 -27.83 -10.54 10.43
N VAL A 408 -26.90 -9.76 10.98
CA VAL A 408 -27.16 -8.82 12.08
C VAL A 408 -27.86 -7.53 11.62
N ALA A 409 -28.24 -6.70 12.58
CA ALA A 409 -28.73 -5.35 12.32
C ALA A 409 -27.68 -4.53 11.54
N LEU A 410 -28.14 -3.76 10.56
CA LEU A 410 -27.24 -3.01 9.67
C LEU A 410 -26.51 -1.90 10.42
N ASP A 411 -25.17 -1.96 10.42
CA ASP A 411 -24.33 -0.91 10.96
C ASP A 411 -24.16 0.25 9.97
N LEU A 412 -25.02 1.26 10.13
CA LEU A 412 -24.99 2.49 9.34
C LEU A 412 -23.76 3.37 9.63
N CYS A 413 -23.16 3.28 10.82
CA CYS A 413 -21.93 4.02 11.13
C CYS A 413 -20.76 3.42 10.34
N TYR A 414 -20.67 2.08 10.29
CA TYR A 414 -19.68 1.39 9.46
C TYR A 414 -19.85 1.75 7.97
N LEU A 415 -21.08 1.71 7.44
CA LEU A 415 -21.35 2.10 6.06
C LEU A 415 -21.02 3.58 5.79
N GLY A 416 -21.33 4.47 6.73
CA GLY A 416 -20.92 5.87 6.66
C GLY A 416 -19.38 6.05 6.63
N GLY A 417 -18.66 5.20 7.37
CA GLY A 417 -17.19 5.16 7.37
C GLY A 417 -16.56 4.58 6.10
N LEU A 418 -17.32 3.84 5.28
CA LEU A 418 -16.88 3.39 3.96
C LEU A 418 -16.87 4.51 2.91
N GLY A 419 -17.55 5.63 3.16
CA GLY A 419 -17.57 6.76 2.24
C GLY A 419 -18.41 6.51 0.98
N ASP A 420 -17.90 6.95 -0.16
CA ASP A 420 -18.55 6.85 -1.47
C ASP A 420 -18.84 5.40 -1.90
N SER A 421 -18.05 4.44 -1.42
CA SER A 421 -18.26 2.99 -1.61
C SER A 421 -19.66 2.52 -1.17
N ALA A 422 -20.26 3.15 -0.16
CA ALA A 422 -21.56 2.77 0.39
C ALA A 422 -22.75 3.53 -0.22
N LEU A 423 -22.51 4.55 -1.05
CA LEU A 423 -23.56 5.43 -1.59
C LEU A 423 -24.62 4.65 -2.39
N LEU A 424 -24.21 3.91 -3.41
CA LEU A 424 -25.14 3.15 -4.25
C LEU A 424 -25.83 2.00 -3.50
N PRO A 425 -25.12 1.21 -2.65
CA PRO A 425 -25.78 0.22 -1.79
C PRO A 425 -26.87 0.83 -0.90
N LEU A 426 -26.60 1.96 -0.23
CA LEU A 426 -27.60 2.64 0.62
C LEU A 426 -28.77 3.19 -0.19
N LEU A 427 -28.52 3.75 -1.38
CA LEU A 427 -29.59 4.22 -2.26
C LEU A 427 -30.46 3.06 -2.78
N SER A 428 -29.85 1.91 -3.10
CA SER A 428 -30.59 0.70 -3.46
C SER A 428 -31.42 0.16 -2.29
N LEU A 429 -30.90 0.27 -1.06
CA LEU A 429 -31.61 -0.11 0.15
C LEU A 429 -32.83 0.79 0.36
N GLU A 430 -32.65 2.12 0.34
CA GLU A 430 -33.72 3.10 0.58
C GLU A 430 -34.96 2.86 -0.29
N ARG A 431 -34.74 2.50 -1.56
CA ARG A 431 -35.80 2.26 -2.55
C ARG A 431 -36.48 0.89 -2.40
N ARG A 432 -35.99 0.01 -1.52
CA ARG A 432 -36.57 -1.32 -1.33
C ARG A 432 -37.96 -1.20 -0.67
N PRO A 433 -39.00 -1.87 -1.20
CA PRO A 433 -40.31 -1.89 -0.56
C PRO A 433 -40.25 -2.66 0.76
N GLY A 434 -41.15 -2.31 1.70
CA GLY A 434 -41.28 -3.02 2.98
C GLY A 434 -40.31 -2.63 4.09
N LEU A 435 -39.42 -1.65 3.87
CA LEU A 435 -38.58 -1.09 4.94
C LEU A 435 -39.41 -0.28 5.94
N GLN A 436 -39.11 -0.47 7.23
CA GLN A 436 -39.69 0.34 8.30
C GLN A 436 -39.39 1.85 8.08
N PRO A 437 -40.37 2.75 8.26
CA PRO A 437 -40.20 4.18 7.97
C PRO A 437 -39.04 4.84 8.71
N GLU A 438 -38.90 4.58 10.01
CA GLU A 438 -37.80 5.15 10.83
C GLU A 438 -36.41 4.70 10.34
N PHE A 439 -36.30 3.42 9.96
CA PHE A 439 -35.03 2.90 9.45
C PHE A 439 -34.72 3.43 8.05
N ARG A 440 -35.74 3.57 7.18
CA ARG A 440 -35.59 4.23 5.88
C ARG A 440 -35.07 5.67 6.04
N GLU A 441 -35.61 6.42 6.99
CA GLU A 441 -35.16 7.79 7.27
C GLU A 441 -33.70 7.84 7.74
N ARG A 442 -33.27 6.91 8.59
CA ARG A 442 -31.86 6.78 9.01
C ARG A 442 -30.94 6.47 7.84
N VAL A 443 -31.33 5.54 6.97
CA VAL A 443 -30.59 5.19 5.74
C VAL A 443 -30.48 6.41 4.83
N GLN A 444 -31.58 7.11 4.61
CA GLN A 444 -31.63 8.33 3.80
C GLN A 444 -30.70 9.42 4.35
N ALA A 445 -30.69 9.64 5.67
CA ALA A 445 -29.82 10.63 6.32
C ALA A 445 -28.33 10.30 6.13
N VAL A 446 -27.94 9.02 6.22
CA VAL A 446 -26.56 8.60 5.97
C VAL A 446 -26.21 8.75 4.50
N ARG A 447 -27.11 8.32 3.60
CA ARG A 447 -26.93 8.44 2.15
C ARG A 447 -26.72 9.88 1.71
N LEU A 448 -27.54 10.83 2.17
CA LEU A 448 -27.41 12.24 1.79
C LEU A 448 -26.06 12.81 2.22
N ARG A 449 -25.62 12.55 3.46
CA ARG A 449 -24.28 12.96 3.90
C ARG A 449 -23.17 12.43 3.00
N LEU A 450 -23.28 11.18 2.53
CA LEU A 450 -22.32 10.59 1.62
C LEU A 450 -22.39 11.18 0.21
N HIS A 451 -23.59 11.48 -0.28
CA HIS A 451 -23.81 12.13 -1.57
C HIS A 451 -23.20 13.53 -1.59
N ASP A 452 -23.53 14.36 -0.59
CA ASP A 452 -23.04 15.74 -0.50
C ASP A 452 -21.52 15.78 -0.30
N ARG A 453 -20.98 14.83 0.48
CA ARG A 453 -19.53 14.68 0.65
C ARG A 453 -18.85 14.30 -0.67
N LEU A 454 -19.41 13.36 -1.43
CA LEU A 454 -18.86 12.95 -2.72
C LEU A 454 -18.89 14.10 -3.73
N GLU A 455 -20.00 14.85 -3.81
CA GLU A 455 -20.08 16.04 -4.67
C GLU A 455 -19.00 17.07 -4.31
N ALA A 456 -18.84 17.38 -3.03
CA ALA A 456 -17.81 18.32 -2.58
C ALA A 456 -16.37 17.80 -2.79
N GLU A 457 -16.14 16.50 -2.66
CA GLU A 457 -14.82 15.90 -2.83
C GLU A 457 -14.40 15.82 -4.31
N LEU A 458 -15.32 15.61 -5.25
CA LEU A 458 -14.98 15.44 -6.67
C LEU A 458 -14.36 16.69 -7.32
N ASP A 459 -14.66 17.89 -6.82
CA ASP A 459 -14.03 19.13 -7.32
C ASP A 459 -12.50 19.13 -7.18
N ARG A 460 -11.98 18.53 -6.11
CA ARG A 460 -10.53 18.52 -5.78
C ARG A 460 -9.90 17.13 -5.80
N ARG A 461 -10.69 16.07 -5.60
CA ARG A 461 -10.25 14.67 -5.48
C ARG A 461 -10.93 13.77 -6.49
N TRP A 462 -11.14 14.27 -7.71
CA TRP A 462 -11.81 13.55 -8.78
C TRP A 462 -11.24 12.15 -9.01
N THR A 463 -12.10 11.14 -9.13
CA THR A 463 -11.77 9.79 -9.62
C THR A 463 -12.83 9.33 -10.60
N TRP A 464 -12.50 8.43 -11.53
CA TRP A 464 -13.51 7.91 -12.48
C TRP A 464 -14.62 7.14 -11.76
N VAL A 465 -14.27 6.35 -10.74
CA VAL A 465 -15.25 5.59 -9.95
C VAL A 465 -16.18 6.54 -9.18
N GLY A 466 -15.62 7.56 -8.53
CA GLY A 466 -16.41 8.55 -7.79
C GLY A 466 -17.39 9.30 -8.69
N GLN A 467 -16.93 9.77 -9.85
CA GLN A 467 -17.79 10.43 -10.84
C GLN A 467 -18.91 9.51 -11.31
N ARG A 468 -18.57 8.28 -11.71
CA ARG A 468 -19.55 7.29 -12.17
C ARG A 468 -20.60 6.97 -11.10
N ARG A 469 -20.20 6.89 -9.82
CA ARG A 469 -21.11 6.68 -8.69
C ARG A 469 -22.09 7.84 -8.52
N LEU A 470 -21.59 9.06 -8.63
CA LEU A 470 -22.42 10.26 -8.52
C LEU A 470 -23.43 10.33 -9.67
N ASP A 471 -22.99 10.09 -10.90
CA ASP A 471 -23.87 10.08 -12.07
C ASP A 471 -24.96 8.99 -11.95
N GLN A 472 -24.59 7.79 -11.47
CA GLN A 472 -25.55 6.71 -11.19
C GLN A 472 -26.51 7.08 -10.06
N ALA A 473 -26.04 7.72 -8.99
CA ALA A 473 -26.89 8.17 -7.90
C ALA A 473 -27.91 9.21 -8.38
N ARG A 474 -27.46 10.20 -9.18
CA ARG A 474 -28.33 11.21 -9.80
C ARG A 474 -29.38 10.59 -10.72
N ALA A 475 -28.98 9.62 -11.55
CA ALA A 475 -29.90 8.89 -12.42
C ALA A 475 -30.93 8.05 -11.64
N MET A 476 -30.53 7.48 -10.49
CA MET A 476 -31.46 6.77 -9.62
C MET A 476 -32.45 7.72 -8.90
N LEU A 477 -32.07 8.98 -8.69
CA LEU A 477 -32.87 9.99 -8.00
C LEU A 477 -33.76 10.84 -8.93
N SER A 478 -33.50 10.86 -10.25
CA SER A 478 -34.15 11.76 -11.24
C SER A 478 -35.67 11.58 -11.44
N GLY A 479 -36.32 10.71 -10.68
CA GLY A 479 -37.78 10.54 -10.64
C GLY A 479 -38.33 10.28 -9.24
N ALA A 480 -37.53 10.51 -8.19
CA ALA A 480 -37.96 10.37 -6.81
C ALA A 480 -38.39 11.73 -6.25
N ALA A 481 -39.55 11.79 -5.61
CA ALA A 481 -39.92 12.97 -4.83
C ALA A 481 -38.89 13.17 -3.70
N PRO A 482 -38.53 14.41 -3.35
CA PRO A 482 -37.68 14.66 -2.20
C PRO A 482 -38.38 14.12 -0.96
N ALA A 483 -37.88 13.03 -0.38
CA ALA A 483 -38.42 12.50 0.86
C ALA A 483 -38.05 13.48 1.99
N ALA A 484 -39.07 14.02 2.67
CA ALA A 484 -38.88 14.94 3.77
C ALA A 484 -38.13 14.24 4.92
N LEU A 485 -36.96 14.77 5.27
CA LEU A 485 -36.23 14.36 6.47
C LEU A 485 -36.63 15.24 7.64
N THR A 486 -36.82 14.61 8.80
CA THR A 486 -37.01 15.37 10.05
C THR A 486 -35.74 16.16 10.34
N LEU A 487 -35.89 17.49 10.45
CA LEU A 487 -34.81 18.44 10.73
C LEU A 487 -34.20 18.17 12.13
N GLY A 488 -32.88 18.20 12.22
CA GLY A 488 -32.14 18.04 13.49
C GLY A 488 -30.74 17.46 13.31
N GLN A 489 -29.89 17.62 14.33
CA GLN A 489 -28.58 16.96 14.34
C GLN A 489 -28.74 15.44 14.42
N ARG A 490 -27.93 14.69 13.66
CA ARG A 490 -27.97 13.23 13.63
C ARG A 490 -26.60 12.62 13.89
N ASP A 491 -26.59 11.46 14.54
CA ASP A 491 -25.37 10.70 14.81
C ASP A 491 -24.83 9.97 13.55
N CYS A 492 -23.78 9.16 13.70
CA CYS A 492 -23.24 8.40 12.57
C CYS A 492 -24.25 7.39 12.00
N ALA A 493 -25.18 6.88 12.80
CA ALA A 493 -26.20 5.91 12.41
C ALA A 493 -27.48 6.55 11.86
N GLY A 494 -27.48 7.87 11.65
CA GLY A 494 -28.61 8.63 11.15
C GLY A 494 -29.73 8.85 12.17
N ARG A 495 -29.50 8.56 13.46
CA ARG A 495 -30.49 8.76 14.52
C ARG A 495 -30.48 10.23 14.97
N PRO A 496 -31.64 10.84 15.26
CA PRO A 496 -31.69 12.19 15.80
C PRO A 496 -31.02 12.25 17.17
N VAL A 497 -30.09 13.19 17.34
CA VAL A 497 -29.43 13.47 18.62
C VAL A 497 -30.43 14.22 19.49
N ARG A 498 -30.93 13.59 20.55
CA ARG A 498 -31.76 14.29 21.55
C ARG A 498 -30.88 15.29 22.31
N PRO A 499 -31.30 16.56 22.47
CA PRO A 499 -30.57 17.49 23.32
C PRO A 499 -30.49 16.91 24.74
N ARG A 500 -29.31 17.00 25.38
CA ARG A 500 -29.16 16.59 26.78
C ARG A 500 -30.17 17.41 27.61
N PRO A 501 -30.96 16.78 28.51
CA PRO A 501 -31.79 17.55 29.42
C PRO A 501 -30.89 18.47 30.23
N THR A 502 -31.13 19.77 30.15
CA THR A 502 -30.50 20.76 31.01
C THR A 502 -30.87 20.40 32.44
N LEU A 503 -29.89 19.98 33.23
CA LEU A 503 -30.05 19.84 34.68
C LEU A 503 -30.57 21.20 35.21
N PRO A 504 -31.66 21.24 35.98
CA PRO A 504 -32.11 22.48 36.59
C PRO A 504 -30.94 23.04 37.41
N ALA A 505 -30.61 24.32 37.19
CA ALA A 505 -29.66 25.02 38.01
C ALA A 505 -30.11 24.86 39.47
N LEU A 506 -29.25 24.26 40.31
CA LEU A 506 -29.45 24.23 41.75
C LEU A 506 -29.47 25.69 42.20
N THR A 507 -30.67 26.26 42.32
CA THR A 507 -30.90 27.50 43.05
C THR A 507 -30.51 27.21 44.48
N GLY A 508 -29.33 27.67 44.87
CA GLY A 508 -28.86 27.61 46.24
C GLY A 508 -29.74 28.50 47.12
N GLU A 509 -30.80 27.93 47.68
CA GLU A 509 -31.38 28.46 48.90
C GLU A 509 -30.37 28.25 50.03
N ARG A 510 -29.64 29.31 50.38
CA ARG A 510 -28.96 29.39 51.68
C ARG A 510 -30.03 29.60 52.75
N GLY A 511 -30.49 28.50 53.33
CA GLY A 511 -31.23 28.51 54.58
C GLY A 511 -30.27 28.58 55.77
N LYS A 512 -30.36 29.70 56.50
CA LYS A 512 -30.01 29.97 57.92
C LYS A 512 -28.63 29.60 58.44
#